data_AF-A7F282-F1
#
_entry.id   AF-A7F282-F1
#
_cell.length_a   1.000
_cell.length_b   1.000
_cell.length_c   1.000
_cell.angle_alpha   90.00
_cell.angle_beta   90.00
_cell.angle_gamma   90.00
#
_symmetry.space_group_name_H-M   'P 1'
#
loop_
_entity.id
_entity.type
_entity.pdbx_description
1 polymer ?
#
loop_
_entity_poly.entity_id
_entity_poly.type
_entity_poly.pdbx_seq_one_letter_code
_entity_poly.pdbx_strand_id
1 'polypeptide(L)'
;MALALNAMDQICYILCLLLGLLSTRVIASSDYHEQLLLQPLHPSSLLASFNFQSNTSLKSFEKQNFRYFPRSLGQILQYANTRELHLRFSLGRWDAENWGARPWGGTKEGGTGVELWAWVEAGTDEEYA
;
A
#
# COMPACT_ATOMS: atom_id res chain seq x y z
N MET A 1 57.01 -12.40 23.52
CA MET A 1 56.01 -11.33 23.39
C MET A 1 54.73 -11.94 22.82
N ALA A 2 53.93 -12.58 23.68
CA ALA A 2 52.63 -13.11 23.31
C ALA A 2 51.75 -12.97 24.55
N LEU A 3 50.82 -12.02 24.49
CA LEU A 3 49.92 -11.65 25.57
C LEU A 3 48.94 -12.81 25.80
N ALA A 4 48.95 -13.39 27.00
CA ALA A 4 47.87 -14.28 27.43
C ALA A 4 46.61 -13.43 27.61
N LEU A 5 45.66 -13.51 26.67
CA LEU A 5 44.35 -12.91 26.85
C LEU A 5 43.70 -13.55 28.08
N ASN A 6 43.31 -12.74 29.07
CA ASN A 6 42.65 -13.23 30.27
C ASN A 6 41.24 -13.76 29.92
N ALA A 7 40.77 -14.78 30.64
CA ALA A 7 39.45 -15.38 30.40
C ALA A 7 38.30 -14.37 30.40
N MET A 8 38.44 -13.27 31.14
CA MET A 8 37.47 -12.17 31.18
C MET A 8 37.43 -11.36 29.87
N ASP A 9 38.58 -11.16 29.21
CA ASP A 9 38.66 -10.48 27.92
C ASP A 9 38.02 -11.34 26.81
N GLN A 10 38.21 -12.66 26.89
CA GLN A 10 37.58 -13.63 25.98
C GLN A 10 36.05 -13.63 26.13
N ILE A 11 35.54 -13.57 27.37
CA ILE A 11 34.09 -13.49 27.63
C ILE A 11 33.51 -12.18 27.09
N CYS A 12 34.17 -11.05 27.30
CA CYS A 12 33.75 -9.77 26.74
C CYS A 12 33.74 -9.80 25.20
N TYR A 13 34.75 -10.40 24.56
CA TYR A 13 34.80 -10.52 23.11
C TYR A 13 33.64 -11.36 22.56
N ILE A 14 33.36 -12.50 23.20
CA ILE A 14 32.25 -13.38 22.82
C ILE A 14 30.90 -12.68 23.03
N LEU A 15 30.74 -11.95 24.15
CA LEU A 15 29.53 -11.19 24.44
C LEU A 15 29.30 -10.06 23.43
N CYS A 16 30.36 -9.32 23.07
CA CYS A 16 30.31 -8.28 22.04
C CYS A 16 30.00 -8.87 20.66
N LEU A 17 30.57 -10.04 20.31
CA LEU A 17 30.24 -10.77 19.08
C LEU A 17 28.77 -11.21 19.06
N LEU A 18 28.26 -11.77 20.17
CA LEU A 18 26.86 -12.19 20.29
C LEU A 18 25.89 -11.00 20.21
N LEU A 19 26.21 -9.88 20.85
CA LEU A 19 25.43 -8.64 20.77
C LEU A 19 25.44 -8.04 19.36
N GLY A 20 26.58 -8.10 18.66
CA GLY A 20 26.71 -7.71 17.26
C GLY A 20 25.87 -8.60 16.33
N LEU A 21 25.88 -9.92 16.55
CA LEU A 21 25.07 -10.89 15.81
C LEU A 21 23.56 -10.73 16.05
N LEU A 22 23.15 -10.35 17.27
CA LEU A 22 21.75 -10.06 17.60
C LEU A 22 21.25 -8.73 17.02
N SER A 23 22.15 -7.83 16.62
CA SER A 23 21.78 -6.49 16.13
C SER A 23 21.35 -6.45 14.65
N THR A 24 20.92 -7.60 14.09
CA THR A 24 20.37 -7.63 12.73
C THR A 24 19.11 -6.77 12.67
N ARG A 25 19.22 -5.61 12.02
CA ARG A 25 18.06 -4.76 11.77
C ARG A 25 17.19 -5.43 10.72
N VAL A 26 16.01 -5.89 11.13
CA VAL A 26 14.95 -6.24 10.18
C VAL A 26 14.48 -4.95 9.53
N ILE A 27 14.99 -4.65 8.34
CA ILE A 27 14.43 -3.61 7.50
C ILE A 27 13.17 -4.19 6.88
N ALA A 28 12.03 -3.98 7.53
CA ALA A 28 10.74 -4.21 6.89
C ALA A 28 10.57 -3.14 5.82
N SER A 29 10.81 -3.50 4.55
CA SER A 29 10.41 -2.67 3.41
C SER A 29 8.89 -2.47 3.51
N SER A 30 8.43 -1.23 3.68
CA SER A 30 7.00 -0.96 3.59
C SER A 30 6.59 -1.14 2.13
N ASP A 31 5.69 -2.07 1.86
CA ASP A 31 5.12 -2.28 0.53
C ASP A 31 4.01 -1.25 0.25
N TYR A 32 4.34 0.01 0.51
CA TYR A 32 3.49 1.17 0.32
C TYR A 32 4.24 2.19 -0.54
N HIS A 33 3.60 2.66 -1.59
CA HIS A 33 4.12 3.62 -2.55
C HIS A 33 3.11 4.74 -2.75
N GLU A 34 3.59 5.97 -2.72
CA GLU A 34 2.79 7.16 -2.98
C GLU A 34 3.46 8.04 -4.02
N GLN A 35 2.67 8.59 -4.94
CA GLN A 35 3.15 9.49 -5.98
C GLN A 35 2.13 10.61 -6.21
N LEU A 36 2.64 11.85 -6.24
CA LEU A 36 1.92 13.03 -6.67
C LEU A 36 2.53 13.53 -7.99
N LEU A 37 1.73 13.55 -9.05
CA LEU A 37 2.07 14.20 -10.32
C LEU A 37 1.29 15.50 -10.43
N LEU A 38 2.02 16.61 -10.54
CA LEU A 38 1.47 17.91 -10.88
C LEU A 38 1.99 18.31 -12.26
N GLN A 39 1.08 18.45 -13.23
CA GLN A 39 1.42 18.83 -14.59
C GLN A 39 0.58 20.04 -15.01
N PRO A 40 1.21 21.20 -15.25
CA PRO A 40 0.53 22.35 -15.84
C PRO A 40 -0.02 22.00 -17.22
N LEU A 41 -1.26 22.42 -17.49
CA LEU A 41 -1.95 22.25 -18.77
C LEU A 41 -2.27 23.64 -19.37
N HIS A 42 -2.22 23.75 -20.70
CA HIS A 42 -2.49 24.99 -21.41
C HIS A 42 -4.00 25.24 -21.63
N PRO A 43 -4.50 26.50 -21.50
CA PRO A 43 -4.09 27.54 -20.56
C PRO A 43 -4.88 27.44 -19.23
N SER A 44 -4.22 27.75 -18.10
CA SER A 44 -4.81 27.89 -16.76
C SER A 44 -5.44 26.62 -16.16
N SER A 45 -5.03 25.44 -16.61
CA SER A 45 -5.47 24.16 -16.03
C SER A 45 -4.30 23.41 -15.38
N LEU A 46 -4.58 22.54 -14.41
CA LEU A 46 -3.57 21.74 -13.70
C LEU A 46 -4.07 20.30 -13.59
N LEU A 47 -3.31 19.35 -14.13
CA LEU A 47 -3.48 17.96 -13.78
C LEU A 47 -2.82 17.72 -12.42
N ALA A 48 -3.62 17.27 -11.44
CA ALA A 48 -3.14 16.77 -10.17
C ALA A 48 -3.55 15.31 -10.02
N SER A 49 -2.57 14.40 -10.09
CA SER A 49 -2.80 12.95 -9.95
C SER A 49 -2.14 12.44 -8.68
N PHE A 50 -2.94 11.79 -7.84
CA PHE A 50 -2.53 11.16 -6.58
C PHE A 50 -2.65 9.65 -6.74
N ASN A 51 -1.53 8.94 -6.61
CA ASN A 51 -1.49 7.49 -6.71
C ASN A 51 -0.98 6.90 -5.39
N PHE A 52 -1.79 6.04 -4.77
CA PHE A 52 -1.46 5.33 -3.55
C PHE A 52 -1.55 3.83 -3.84
N GLN A 53 -0.45 3.11 -3.61
CA GLN A 53 -0.39 1.67 -3.74
C GLN A 53 0.04 1.08 -2.40
N SER A 54 -0.74 0.16 -1.86
CA SER A 54 -0.38 -0.59 -0.66
C SER A 54 -0.62 -2.07 -0.89
N ASN A 55 0.39 -2.88 -0.64
CA ASN A 55 0.24 -4.31 -0.56
C ASN A 55 0.19 -4.71 0.91
N THR A 56 -0.88 -5.41 1.28
CA THR A 56 -1.07 -5.96 2.63
C THR A 56 -1.29 -7.46 2.52
N SER A 57 -0.72 -8.23 3.44
CA SER A 57 -1.00 -9.67 3.48
C SER A 57 -2.43 -9.90 3.94
N LEU A 58 -3.08 -10.94 3.40
CA LEU A 58 -4.42 -11.36 3.84
C LEU A 58 -4.49 -11.56 5.36
N LYS A 59 -3.47 -12.18 5.95
CA LYS A 59 -3.34 -12.35 7.41
C LYS A 59 -3.36 -11.02 8.17
N SER A 60 -2.73 -9.96 7.63
CA SER A 60 -2.74 -8.63 8.25
C SER A 60 -4.14 -8.01 8.19
N PHE A 61 -4.83 -8.20 7.06
CA PHE A 61 -6.21 -7.76 6.86
C PHE A 61 -7.18 -8.48 7.80
N GLU A 62 -7.12 -9.82 7.90
CA GLU A 62 -7.93 -10.63 8.82
C GLU A 62 -7.71 -10.24 10.28
N LYS A 63 -6.46 -9.91 10.65
CA LYS A 63 -6.12 -9.39 11.99
C LYS A 63 -6.48 -7.93 12.21
N GLN A 64 -7.16 -7.29 11.25
CA GLN A 64 -7.58 -5.89 11.31
C GLN A 64 -6.41 -4.91 11.50
N ASN A 65 -5.23 -5.25 10.98
CA ASN A 65 -4.04 -4.40 11.02
C ASN A 65 -4.06 -3.44 9.82
N PHE A 66 -4.72 -2.29 10.01
CA PHE A 66 -4.98 -1.29 8.99
C PHE A 66 -3.96 -0.14 9.00
N ARG A 67 -2.68 -0.46 8.76
CA ARG A 67 -1.60 0.55 8.86
C ARG A 67 -1.61 1.58 7.72
N TYR A 68 -1.85 1.15 6.48
CA TYR A 68 -1.80 1.97 5.27
C TYR A 68 -3.10 1.92 4.46
N PHE A 69 -4.15 1.31 5.03
CA PHE A 69 -5.44 1.11 4.39
C PHE A 69 -6.55 1.57 5.34
N PRO A 70 -7.57 2.33 4.89
CA PRO A 70 -8.61 2.84 5.78
C PRO A 70 -9.39 1.71 6.48
N ARG A 71 -9.40 1.72 7.82
CA ARG A 71 -10.10 0.71 8.62
C ARG A 71 -11.59 0.61 8.28
N SER A 72 -12.27 1.73 8.11
CA SER A 72 -13.71 1.77 7.78
C SER A 72 -14.02 0.95 6.53
N LEU A 73 -13.17 1.08 5.52
CA LEU A 73 -13.32 0.38 4.26
C LEU A 73 -12.96 -1.11 4.43
N GLY A 74 -11.91 -1.44 5.18
CA GLY A 74 -11.58 -2.84 5.48
C GLY A 74 -12.68 -3.60 6.25
N GLN A 75 -13.36 -2.92 7.18
CA GLN A 75 -14.49 -3.51 7.90
C GLN A 75 -15.68 -3.79 6.96
N ILE A 76 -15.99 -2.87 6.05
CA ILE A 76 -17.05 -3.07 5.04
C ILE A 76 -16.71 -4.25 4.12
N LEU A 77 -15.45 -4.34 3.66
CA LEU A 77 -15.01 -5.44 2.81
C LEU A 77 -15.13 -6.81 3.49
N GLN A 78 -14.78 -6.89 4.79
CA GLN A 78 -14.95 -8.11 5.59
C GLN A 78 -16.42 -8.48 5.75
N TYR A 79 -17.25 -7.50 6.09
CA TYR A 79 -18.69 -7.71 6.30
C TYR A 79 -19.39 -8.15 5.01
N ALA A 80 -19.05 -7.53 3.88
CA ALA A 80 -19.68 -7.79 2.60
C ALA A 80 -19.04 -8.96 1.83
N ASN A 81 -18.15 -9.74 2.43
CA ASN A 81 -17.41 -10.83 1.78
C ASN A 81 -16.81 -10.42 0.41
N THR A 82 -16.24 -9.22 0.35
CA THR A 82 -15.70 -8.64 -0.89
C THR A 82 -14.24 -9.07 -1.08
N ARG A 83 -13.95 -9.70 -2.22
CA ARG A 83 -12.58 -10.11 -2.59
C ARG A 83 -11.76 -8.97 -3.18
N GLU A 84 -12.42 -8.10 -3.94
CA GLU A 84 -11.77 -7.04 -4.67
C GLU A 84 -12.70 -5.83 -4.75
N LEU A 85 -12.13 -4.64 -4.50
CA LEU A 85 -12.82 -3.37 -4.56
C LEU A 85 -11.96 -2.37 -5.31
N HIS A 86 -12.58 -1.66 -6.25
CA HIS A 86 -11.97 -0.53 -6.92
C HIS A 86 -12.77 0.72 -6.62
N LEU A 87 -12.09 1.72 -6.08
CA LEU A 87 -12.66 3.02 -5.74
C LEU A 87 -11.84 4.11 -6.43
N ARG A 88 -12.53 4.96 -7.19
CA ARG A 88 -11.91 6.00 -8.00
C ARG A 88 -12.61 7.34 -7.81
N PHE A 89 -11.81 8.39 -7.63
CA PHE A 89 -12.26 9.77 -7.57
C PHE A 89 -11.64 10.55 -8.73
N SER A 90 -12.45 11.30 -9.46
CA SER A 90 -11.97 12.14 -10.56
C SER A 90 -12.80 13.42 -10.64
N LEU A 91 -12.15 14.57 -10.76
CA LEU A 91 -12.82 15.87 -10.86
C LEU A 91 -12.37 16.58 -12.14
N GLY A 92 -13.31 17.22 -12.82
CA GLY A 92 -13.07 17.90 -14.09
C GLY A 92 -13.29 16.98 -15.29
N ARG A 93 -13.06 17.52 -16.48
CA ARG A 93 -13.11 16.82 -17.76
C ARG A 93 -11.73 16.85 -18.39
N TRP A 94 -11.34 15.77 -19.05
CA TRP A 94 -10.11 15.73 -19.84
C TRP A 94 -10.38 16.23 -21.25
N ASP A 95 -9.69 17.29 -21.67
CA ASP A 95 -9.73 17.79 -23.04
C ASP A 95 -8.62 17.11 -23.86
N ALA A 96 -8.99 16.07 -24.61
CA ALA A 96 -8.02 15.31 -25.40
C ALA A 96 -7.48 16.08 -26.61
N GLU A 97 -8.21 17.09 -27.10
CA GLU A 97 -7.78 17.92 -28.22
C GLU A 97 -6.67 18.87 -27.79
N ASN A 98 -6.82 19.49 -26.62
CA ASN A 98 -5.86 20.46 -26.11
C ASN A 98 -4.73 19.85 -25.26
N TRP A 99 -4.97 18.72 -24.59
CA TRP A 99 -4.02 18.12 -23.64
C TRP A 99 -3.46 16.76 -24.08
N GLY A 100 -3.93 16.23 -25.21
CA GLY A 100 -3.47 14.98 -25.78
C GLY A 100 -4.09 13.73 -25.14
N ALA A 101 -3.40 12.60 -25.26
CA ALA A 101 -3.89 11.33 -24.75
C ALA A 101 -4.07 11.35 -23.22
N ARG A 102 -5.15 10.72 -22.75
CA ARG A 102 -5.39 10.55 -21.31
C ARG A 102 -4.25 9.77 -20.65
N PRO A 103 -3.82 10.16 -19.44
CA PRO A 103 -2.95 9.35 -18.61
C PRO A 103 -3.46 7.89 -18.52
N TRP A 104 -2.52 6.94 -18.59
CA TRP A 104 -2.82 5.49 -18.56
C TRP A 104 -3.83 5.01 -19.63
N GLY A 105 -3.98 5.75 -20.73
CA GLY A 105 -4.95 5.45 -21.77
C GLY A 105 -6.41 5.51 -21.30
N GLY A 106 -6.69 6.20 -20.19
CA GLY A 106 -8.03 6.25 -19.59
C GLY A 106 -8.46 4.97 -18.86
N THR A 107 -7.58 3.97 -18.73
CA THR A 107 -7.90 2.75 -17.98
C THR A 107 -8.02 3.02 -16.48
N LYS A 108 -7.15 3.89 -15.97
CA LYS A 108 -7.12 4.31 -14.56
C LYS A 108 -7.90 5.58 -14.29
N GLU A 109 -8.22 6.38 -15.31
CA GLU A 109 -9.02 7.59 -15.15
C GLU A 109 -10.51 7.29 -15.24
N GLY A 110 -11.28 7.81 -14.29
CA GLY A 110 -12.72 7.63 -14.24
C GLY A 110 -13.46 8.68 -15.04
N GLY A 111 -14.75 8.49 -15.18
CA GLY A 111 -15.64 9.62 -15.40
C GLY A 111 -15.53 10.64 -14.27
N THR A 112 -16.10 11.82 -14.49
CA THR A 112 -16.20 12.82 -13.42
C THR A 112 -17.06 12.30 -12.27
N GLY A 113 -16.59 12.42 -11.04
CA GLY A 113 -17.28 12.00 -9.83
C GLY A 113 -16.55 10.88 -9.09
N VAL A 114 -17.33 9.92 -8.59
CA VAL A 114 -16.83 8.76 -7.85
C VAL A 114 -17.35 7.51 -8.54
N GLU A 115 -16.45 6.56 -8.79
CA GLU A 115 -16.79 5.26 -9.32
C GLU A 115 -16.35 4.18 -8.34
N LEU A 116 -17.22 3.19 -8.15
CA LEU A 116 -17.01 2.08 -7.23
C LEU A 116 -17.52 0.79 -7.88
N TRP A 117 -16.69 -0.25 -7.86
CA TRP A 117 -17.13 -1.60 -8.19
C TRP A 117 -16.40 -2.62 -7.33
N ALA A 118 -17.08 -3.73 -7.07
CA ALA A 118 -16.64 -4.75 -6.15
C ALA A 118 -16.99 -6.15 -6.66
N TRP A 119 -16.09 -7.10 -6.45
CA TRP A 119 -16.37 -8.53 -6.60
C TRP A 119 -16.70 -9.09 -5.22
N VAL A 120 -17.98 -9.34 -5.00
CA VAL A 120 -18.50 -9.94 -3.77
C VAL A 120 -18.68 -11.44 -3.98
N GLU A 121 -18.20 -12.23 -3.03
CA GLU A 121 -18.43 -13.66 -3.05
C GLU A 121 -19.78 -13.99 -2.42
N ALA A 122 -20.63 -14.67 -3.19
CA ALA A 122 -21.91 -15.17 -2.72
C ALA A 122 -21.70 -16.27 -1.67
N GLY A 123 -22.53 -16.25 -0.62
CA GLY A 123 -22.67 -17.40 0.28
C GLY A 123 -23.23 -18.60 -0.48
N THR A 124 -23.02 -19.80 0.03
CA THR A 124 -23.66 -21.02 -0.47
C THR A 124 -25.17 -20.92 -0.31
N ASP A 125 -25.95 -21.36 -1.30
CA ASP A 125 -27.42 -21.25 -1.37
C ASP A 125 -28.19 -21.83 -0.15
N GLU A 126 -27.52 -22.56 0.74
CA GLU A 126 -28.09 -23.11 1.98
C GLU A 126 -28.46 -22.06 3.05
N GLU A 127 -27.98 -20.82 2.94
CA GLU A 127 -28.25 -19.77 3.93
C GLU A 127 -29.57 -18.99 3.69
N TYR A 128 -30.31 -19.33 2.62
CA TYR A 128 -31.60 -18.70 2.27
C TYR A 128 -32.75 -19.71 2.05
N ALA A 129 -32.62 -20.96 2.49
CA ALA A 129 -33.67 -21.98 2.44
C ALA A 129 -34.37 -22.18 3.79
#